data_AF-A0A7S4PY60-F1
#
_entry.id   AF-A0A7S4PY60-F1
#
_cell.length_a   1.000
_cell.length_b   1.000
_cell.length_c   1.000
_cell.angle_alpha   90.00
_cell.angle_beta   90.00
_cell.angle_gamma   90.00
#
_symmetry.space_group_name_H-M   'P 1'
#
loop_
_entity.id
_entity.type
_entity.pdbx_description
1 polymer ?
#
loop_
_entity_poly.entity_id
_entity_poly.type
_entity_poly.pdbx_seq_one_letter_code
_entity_poly.pdbx_strand_id
1 'polypeptide(L)'
;CGELEGAAAMGGEYVPEACYGGLINLLWCEEPVPKSEWPAARDSLDDLAAAISLASERILNNPSLPNREDASEHLMTAATVLQRASGLFEPGGFCMPEDPRESRSWQDWETQPSGATPGSSSELRAEALEALLELGCDSELLDEVDMELAGAGGAEDPRARPKTVLRELVRRLHPDQNPGREAEVLPVFRYVQQLRAREST
;
A
#
# COMPACT_ATOMS: atom_id res chain seq x y z
N CYS A 1 -8.99 -6.85 -2.62
CA CYS A 1 -8.41 -6.60 -1.29
C CYS A 1 -9.36 -6.81 -0.11
N GLY A 2 -10.69 -6.81 -0.27
CA GLY A 2 -11.62 -6.87 0.88
C GLY A 2 -11.64 -8.16 1.70
N GLU A 3 -11.09 -9.29 1.22
CA GLU A 3 -11.10 -10.55 1.98
C GLU A 3 -10.11 -10.56 3.14
N LEU A 4 -8.93 -9.95 2.98
CA LEU A 4 -7.92 -9.83 4.05
C LEU A 4 -8.34 -8.80 5.10
N GLU A 5 -8.91 -7.68 4.66
CA GLU A 5 -9.48 -6.67 5.55
C GLU A 5 -10.69 -7.23 6.31
N GLY A 6 -11.55 -8.01 5.64
CA GLY A 6 -12.65 -8.73 6.27
C GLY A 6 -12.17 -9.79 7.27
N ALA A 7 -11.10 -10.52 6.96
CA ALA A 7 -10.49 -11.47 7.86
C ALA A 7 -9.88 -10.78 9.10
N ALA A 8 -9.20 -9.65 8.92
CA ALA A 8 -8.65 -8.85 10.01
C ALA A 8 -9.76 -8.30 10.93
N ALA A 9 -10.86 -7.82 10.34
CA ALA A 9 -12.00 -7.29 11.08
C ALA A 9 -12.80 -8.35 11.85
N MET A 10 -12.95 -9.57 11.28
CA MET A 10 -13.70 -10.66 11.92
C MET A 10 -12.85 -11.52 12.87
N GLY A 11 -11.53 -11.57 12.65
CA GLY A 11 -10.60 -12.47 13.33
C GLY A 11 -9.84 -11.85 14.52
N GLY A 12 -10.06 -10.56 14.83
CA GLY A 12 -9.30 -9.79 15.82
C GLY A 12 -9.20 -10.40 17.23
N GLU A 13 -10.15 -11.26 17.61
CA GLU A 13 -10.12 -11.98 18.90
C GLU A 13 -9.00 -13.03 18.98
N TYR A 14 -8.59 -13.59 17.84
CA TYR A 14 -7.63 -14.69 17.74
C TYR A 14 -6.34 -14.29 17.04
N VAL A 15 -6.43 -13.39 16.05
CA VAL A 15 -5.29 -12.90 15.27
C VAL A 15 -5.36 -11.38 15.24
N PRO A 16 -4.37 -10.67 15.80
CA PRO A 16 -4.37 -9.21 15.80
C PRO A 16 -4.38 -8.63 14.39
N GLU A 17 -5.17 -7.57 14.17
CA GLU A 17 -5.25 -6.86 12.88
C GLU A 17 -3.87 -6.35 12.41
N ALA A 18 -3.00 -5.98 13.35
CA ALA A 18 -1.63 -5.55 13.06
C ALA A 18 -0.81 -6.59 12.26
N CYS A 19 -1.09 -7.90 12.45
CA CYS A 19 -0.39 -8.98 11.75
C CYS A 19 -0.70 -9.02 10.24
N TYR A 20 -1.78 -8.37 9.78
CA TYR A 20 -2.15 -8.35 8.37
C TYR A 20 -1.54 -7.17 7.60
N GLY A 21 -0.95 -6.19 8.29
CA GLY A 21 -0.61 -4.88 7.71
C GLY A 21 0.34 -4.97 6.51
N GLY A 22 1.39 -5.76 6.59
CA GLY A 22 2.34 -5.94 5.49
C GLY A 22 1.73 -6.64 4.29
N LEU A 23 0.88 -7.64 4.50
CA LEU A 23 0.18 -8.34 3.40
C LEU A 23 -0.86 -7.47 2.72
N ILE A 24 -1.60 -6.67 3.50
CA ILE A 24 -2.56 -5.70 2.96
C ILE A 24 -1.81 -4.68 2.10
N ASN A 25 -0.69 -4.12 2.60
CA ASN A 25 0.15 -3.21 1.83
C ASN A 25 0.70 -3.85 0.54
N LEU A 26 1.13 -5.11 0.63
CA LEU A 26 1.70 -5.85 -0.49
C LEU A 26 0.67 -6.15 -1.58
N LEU A 27 -0.51 -6.62 -1.20
CA LEU A 27 -1.57 -7.07 -2.12
C LEU A 27 -2.46 -5.92 -2.62
N TRP A 28 -2.28 -4.71 -2.08
CA TRP A 28 -2.87 -3.48 -2.61
C TRP A 28 -2.03 -2.86 -3.74
N CYS A 29 -0.85 -3.40 -4.04
CA CYS A 29 -0.06 -2.95 -5.20
C CYS A 29 -0.72 -3.44 -6.50
N GLU A 30 -1.26 -2.52 -7.32
CA GLU A 30 -1.74 -2.79 -8.69
C GLU A 30 -0.59 -2.95 -9.71
N GLU A 31 0.64 -2.85 -9.22
CA GLU A 31 1.91 -2.85 -9.94
C GLU A 31 2.83 -3.95 -9.39
N PRO A 32 3.87 -4.39 -10.11
CA PRO A 32 4.83 -5.36 -9.58
C PRO A 32 5.34 -4.89 -8.22
N VAL A 33 5.03 -5.71 -7.21
CA VAL A 33 5.23 -5.44 -5.80
C VAL A 33 6.67 -4.96 -5.53
N PRO A 34 6.86 -3.73 -5.04
CA PRO A 34 8.19 -3.18 -4.83
C PRO A 34 8.94 -4.01 -3.79
N LYS A 35 10.20 -4.34 -4.08
CA LYS A 35 11.07 -5.17 -3.22
C LYS A 35 11.22 -4.59 -1.80
N SER A 36 11.00 -3.29 -1.63
CA SER A 36 11.01 -2.62 -0.33
C SER A 36 9.88 -3.07 0.60
N GLU A 37 8.75 -3.55 0.08
CA GLU A 37 7.60 -4.00 0.87
C GLU A 37 7.68 -5.49 1.25
N TRP A 38 8.62 -6.22 0.65
CA TRP A 38 8.78 -7.67 0.87
C TRP A 38 9.15 -8.02 2.32
N PRO A 39 10.07 -7.30 3.01
CA PRO A 39 10.36 -7.57 4.41
C PRO A 39 9.11 -7.42 5.29
N ALA A 40 8.33 -6.35 5.10
CA ALA A 40 7.13 -6.11 5.89
C ALA A 40 6.05 -7.19 5.68
N ALA A 41 5.87 -7.69 4.45
CA ALA A 41 4.95 -8.78 4.16
C ALA A 41 5.44 -10.14 4.69
N ARG A 42 6.74 -10.39 4.66
CA ARG A 42 7.36 -11.55 5.31
C ARG A 42 7.07 -11.53 6.80
N ASP A 43 7.39 -10.43 7.46
CA ASP A 43 7.20 -10.28 8.91
C ASP A 43 5.71 -10.47 9.28
N SER A 44 4.81 -9.94 8.45
CA SER A 44 3.36 -10.15 8.62
C SER A 44 2.95 -11.63 8.51
N LEU A 45 3.52 -12.39 7.57
CA LEU A 45 3.24 -13.83 7.45
C LEU A 45 3.78 -14.62 8.65
N ASP A 46 4.96 -14.27 9.13
CA ASP A 46 5.57 -14.89 10.32
C ASP A 46 4.75 -14.56 11.57
N ASP A 47 4.30 -13.31 11.73
CA ASP A 47 3.44 -12.86 12.82
C ASP A 47 2.06 -13.55 12.79
N LEU A 48 1.45 -13.68 11.61
CA LEU A 48 0.20 -14.43 11.44
C LEU A 48 0.37 -15.90 11.82
N ALA A 49 1.46 -16.53 11.39
CA ALA A 49 1.74 -17.92 11.74
C ALA A 49 1.91 -18.09 13.26
N ALA A 50 2.61 -17.16 13.92
CA ALA A 50 2.78 -17.18 15.37
C ALA A 50 1.44 -16.99 16.10
N ALA A 51 0.61 -16.03 15.67
CA ALA A 51 -0.70 -15.77 16.24
C ALA A 51 -1.65 -16.97 16.08
N ILE A 52 -1.67 -17.59 14.90
CA ILE A 52 -2.48 -18.79 14.64
C ILE A 52 -2.00 -19.98 15.48
N SER A 53 -0.68 -20.14 15.67
CA SER A 53 -0.13 -21.19 16.53
C SER A 53 -0.55 -21.00 17.99
N LEU A 54 -0.50 -19.76 18.50
CA LEU A 54 -1.00 -19.43 19.84
C LEU A 54 -2.52 -19.67 19.98
N ALA A 55 -3.30 -19.31 18.95
CA ALA A 55 -4.73 -19.59 18.92
C ALA A 55 -5.02 -21.11 18.94
N SER A 56 -4.22 -21.90 18.21
CA SER A 56 -4.29 -23.36 18.20
C SER A 56 -4.04 -23.95 19.60
N GLU A 57 -3.00 -23.50 20.31
CA GLU A 57 -2.72 -23.93 21.68
C GLU A 57 -3.86 -23.58 22.63
N ARG A 58 -4.46 -22.37 22.50
CA ARG A 58 -5.60 -21.95 23.31
C ARG A 58 -6.82 -22.82 23.08
N ILE A 59 -7.10 -23.19 21.84
CA ILE A 59 -8.22 -24.08 21.48
C ILE A 59 -7.98 -25.48 22.03
N LEU A 60 -6.78 -26.04 21.86
CA LEU A 60 -6.43 -27.38 22.34
C LEU A 60 -6.56 -27.48 23.87
N ASN A 61 -6.12 -26.43 24.58
CA ASN A 61 -6.18 -26.35 26.04
C ASN A 61 -7.59 -26.06 26.60
N ASN A 62 -8.58 -25.77 25.76
CA ASN A 62 -9.94 -25.51 26.20
C ASN A 62 -10.80 -26.79 26.12
N PRO A 63 -11.10 -27.47 27.25
CA PRO A 63 -11.85 -28.73 27.25
C PRO A 63 -13.33 -28.56 26.92
N SER A 64 -13.85 -27.33 26.92
CA SER A 64 -15.27 -27.05 26.63
C SER A 64 -15.59 -27.04 25.14
N LEU A 65 -14.58 -26.99 24.27
CA LEU A 65 -14.76 -26.89 22.83
C LEU A 65 -14.86 -28.29 22.19
N PRO A 66 -15.91 -28.57 21.41
CA PRO A 66 -15.98 -29.78 20.60
C PRO A 66 -14.94 -29.73 19.47
N ASN A 67 -14.42 -30.89 19.05
CA ASN A 67 -13.47 -31.04 17.94
C ASN A 67 -12.18 -30.19 18.06
N ARG A 68 -11.74 -29.90 19.29
CA ARG A 68 -10.55 -29.09 19.56
C ARG A 68 -9.26 -29.64 18.96
N GLU A 69 -9.13 -30.96 18.86
CA GLU A 69 -7.96 -31.63 18.29
C GLU A 69 -7.89 -31.37 16.78
N ASP A 70 -8.98 -31.66 16.07
CA ASP A 70 -9.09 -31.37 14.63
C ASP A 70 -8.88 -29.88 14.34
N ALA A 71 -9.53 -28.98 15.09
CA ALA A 71 -9.38 -27.54 14.89
C ALA A 71 -7.93 -27.07 15.12
N SER A 72 -7.26 -27.59 16.14
CA SER A 72 -5.84 -27.31 16.42
C SER A 72 -4.94 -27.79 15.29
N GLU A 73 -5.18 -28.99 14.75
CA GLU A 73 -4.41 -29.55 13.63
C GLU A 73 -4.55 -28.70 12.35
N HIS A 74 -5.77 -28.25 12.03
CA HIS A 74 -6.01 -27.36 10.89
C HIS A 74 -5.29 -26.02 11.05
N LEU A 75 -5.34 -25.42 12.25
CA LEU A 75 -4.64 -24.16 12.54
C LEU A 75 -3.13 -24.31 12.46
N MET A 76 -2.57 -25.40 12.98
CA MET A 76 -1.13 -25.67 12.86
C MET A 76 -0.70 -25.88 11.41
N THR A 77 -1.53 -26.54 10.61
CA THR A 77 -1.30 -26.69 9.17
C THR A 77 -1.28 -25.32 8.49
N ALA A 78 -2.24 -24.44 8.79
CA ALA A 78 -2.29 -23.08 8.26
C ALA A 78 -1.06 -22.26 8.66
N ALA A 79 -0.65 -22.29 9.94
CA ALA A 79 0.56 -21.61 10.42
C ALA A 79 1.82 -22.09 9.67
N THR A 80 1.94 -23.41 9.43
CA THR A 80 3.06 -23.98 8.68
C THR A 80 3.09 -23.50 7.22
N VAL A 81 1.92 -23.39 6.58
CA VAL A 81 1.80 -22.87 5.22
C VAL A 81 2.22 -21.40 5.17
N LEU A 82 1.81 -20.59 6.14
CA LEU A 82 2.17 -19.17 6.22
C LEU A 82 3.69 -18.98 6.42
N GLN A 83 4.31 -19.77 7.30
CA GLN A 83 5.78 -19.78 7.46
C GLN A 83 6.51 -20.20 6.19
N ARG A 84 5.96 -21.13 5.40
CA ARG A 84 6.56 -21.47 4.10
C ARG A 84 6.38 -20.35 3.09
N ALA A 85 5.25 -19.67 3.12
CA ALA A 85 4.97 -18.53 2.26
C ALA A 85 5.86 -17.32 2.58
N SER A 86 6.24 -17.10 3.85
CA SER A 86 7.18 -16.03 4.22
C SER A 86 8.55 -16.23 3.56
N GLY A 87 8.98 -17.48 3.38
CA GLY A 87 10.18 -17.86 2.64
C GLY A 87 10.19 -17.43 1.15
N LEU A 88 9.02 -17.16 0.55
CA LEU A 88 8.95 -16.64 -0.82
C LEU A 88 9.55 -15.24 -0.93
N PHE A 89 9.51 -14.45 0.15
CA PHE A 89 10.05 -13.10 0.19
C PHE A 89 11.55 -13.04 0.53
N GLU A 90 12.20 -14.19 0.76
CA GLU A 90 13.64 -14.24 0.93
C GLU A 90 14.39 -14.01 -0.39
N PRO A 91 15.64 -13.50 -0.35
CA PRO A 91 16.47 -13.38 -1.54
C PRO A 91 16.59 -14.73 -2.27
N GLY A 92 15.99 -14.83 -3.46
CA GLY A 92 15.99 -16.06 -4.28
C GLY A 92 14.81 -17.00 -4.04
N GLY A 93 13.88 -16.69 -3.12
CA GLY A 93 12.66 -17.47 -2.86
C GLY A 93 11.58 -17.28 -3.93
N PHE A 94 11.44 -16.06 -4.44
CA PHE A 94 10.50 -15.71 -5.52
C PHE A 94 11.21 -14.83 -6.56
N CYS A 95 11.20 -15.26 -7.82
CA CYS A 95 11.67 -14.44 -8.94
C CYS A 95 10.48 -13.68 -9.50
N MET A 96 10.28 -12.44 -9.06
CA MET A 96 9.34 -11.54 -9.74
C MET A 96 9.90 -11.23 -11.14
N PRO A 97 9.08 -11.33 -12.21
CA PRO A 97 9.45 -10.76 -13.49
C PRO A 97 9.92 -9.30 -13.31
N GLU A 98 10.97 -8.90 -14.02
CA GLU A 98 11.38 -7.50 -14.04
C GLU A 98 10.19 -6.62 -14.44
N ASP A 99 10.00 -5.51 -13.73
CA ASP A 99 8.92 -4.58 -14.05
C ASP A 99 9.07 -4.14 -15.52
N PRO A 100 8.08 -4.37 -16.39
CA PRO A 100 8.15 -3.90 -17.77
C PRO A 100 8.33 -2.37 -17.87
N ARG A 101 8.13 -1.62 -16.79
CA ARG A 101 8.32 -0.17 -16.71
C ARG A 101 9.74 0.25 -16.32
N GLU A 102 10.53 -0.67 -15.75
CA GLU A 102 11.99 -0.51 -15.63
C GLU A 102 12.71 -0.78 -16.96
N SER A 103 12.00 -1.33 -17.97
CA SER A 103 12.51 -1.34 -19.33
C SER A 103 12.64 0.10 -19.82
N ARG A 104 13.81 0.44 -20.37
CA ARG A 104 14.20 1.78 -20.88
C ARG A 104 13.15 2.50 -21.74
N SER A 105 12.15 1.80 -22.26
CA SER A 105 11.07 2.39 -23.08
C SER A 105 10.01 3.15 -22.28
N TRP A 106 9.80 2.85 -20.99
CA TRP A 106 8.89 3.59 -20.11
C TRP A 106 9.61 4.73 -19.37
N GLN A 107 10.91 4.67 -19.15
CA GLN A 107 11.62 5.78 -18.51
C GLN A 107 11.53 7.10 -19.29
N ASP A 108 11.27 7.07 -20.60
CA ASP A 108 11.15 8.28 -21.43
C ASP A 108 9.93 9.17 -21.08
N TRP A 109 8.89 8.67 -20.39
CA TRP A 109 7.78 9.52 -19.90
C TRP A 109 7.94 9.95 -18.42
N GLU A 110 8.73 9.21 -17.63
CA GLU A 110 9.11 9.57 -16.25
C GLU A 110 10.33 10.50 -16.18
N THR A 111 11.22 10.46 -17.19
CA THR A 111 12.42 11.30 -17.25
C THR A 111 12.18 12.61 -18.00
N GLN A 112 11.30 13.45 -17.45
CA GLN A 112 11.52 14.90 -17.44
C GLN A 112 11.78 15.34 -15.99
N PRO A 113 12.67 16.31 -15.77
CA PRO A 113 13.83 16.18 -14.90
C PRO A 113 13.47 15.92 -13.43
N SER A 114 13.50 14.64 -13.04
CA SER A 114 13.66 14.17 -11.65
C SER A 114 15.09 14.45 -11.15
N GLY A 115 15.49 15.73 -11.18
CA GLY A 115 16.76 16.24 -10.67
C GLY A 115 16.58 17.41 -9.70
N ALA A 116 15.34 17.81 -9.40
CA ALA A 116 15.05 18.81 -8.39
C ALA A 116 15.03 18.15 -7.00
N THR A 117 15.81 18.68 -6.08
CA THR A 117 15.66 18.51 -4.62
C THR A 117 14.17 18.46 -4.25
N PRO A 118 13.72 17.58 -3.33
CA PRO A 118 12.32 17.54 -2.92
C PRO A 118 11.91 18.90 -2.35
N GLY A 119 11.30 19.73 -3.21
CA GLY A 119 10.87 21.08 -2.88
C GLY A 119 9.84 21.05 -1.77
N SER A 120 9.64 22.16 -1.05
CA SER A 120 8.56 22.24 -0.07
C SER A 120 7.19 21.90 -0.71
N SER A 121 6.21 21.43 0.07
CA SER A 121 4.86 21.13 -0.49
C SER A 121 4.28 22.33 -1.28
N SER A 122 4.63 23.54 -0.84
CA SER A 122 4.30 24.79 -1.52
C SER A 122 4.99 24.96 -2.89
N GLU A 123 6.21 24.48 -3.07
CA GLU A 123 6.94 24.53 -4.33
C GLU A 123 6.36 23.53 -5.34
N LEU A 124 6.08 22.29 -4.89
CA LEU A 124 5.49 21.26 -5.74
C LEU A 124 4.08 21.66 -6.22
N ARG A 125 3.32 22.31 -5.35
CA ARG A 125 2.01 22.88 -5.69
C ARG A 125 2.13 24.01 -6.70
N ALA A 126 3.11 24.90 -6.53
CA ALA A 126 3.34 26.01 -7.45
C ALA A 126 3.72 25.51 -8.84
N GLU A 127 4.54 24.46 -8.93
CA GLU A 127 4.92 23.81 -10.19
C GLU A 127 3.70 23.18 -10.89
N ALA A 128 2.84 22.49 -10.15
CA ALA A 128 1.61 21.91 -10.71
C ALA A 128 0.63 22.99 -11.20
N LEU A 129 0.49 24.09 -10.44
CA LEU A 129 -0.36 25.22 -10.83
C LEU A 129 0.18 25.92 -12.08
N GLU A 130 1.49 26.13 -12.18
CA GLU A 130 2.13 26.73 -13.35
C GLU A 130 1.91 25.85 -14.59
N ALA A 131 2.08 24.52 -14.47
CA ALA A 131 1.82 23.59 -15.56
C ALA A 131 0.34 23.58 -16.01
N LEU A 132 -0.62 23.71 -15.08
CA LEU A 132 -2.04 23.84 -15.43
C LEU A 132 -2.33 25.15 -16.18
N LEU A 133 -1.73 26.26 -15.75
CA LEU A 133 -1.88 27.56 -16.39
C LEU A 133 -1.29 27.58 -17.80
N GLU A 134 -0.13 26.95 -18.03
CA GLU A 134 0.47 26.81 -19.35
C GLU A 134 -0.40 26.01 -20.32
N LEU A 135 -1.14 25.02 -19.81
CA LEU A 135 -2.07 24.19 -20.57
C LEU A 135 -3.47 24.82 -20.72
N GLY A 136 -3.72 25.96 -20.06
CA GLY A 136 -5.04 26.61 -20.03
C GLY A 136 -6.09 25.79 -19.29
N CYS A 137 -5.66 24.90 -18.40
CA CYS A 137 -6.51 24.06 -17.56
C CYS A 137 -6.90 24.76 -16.27
N ASP A 138 -8.03 24.39 -15.69
CA ASP A 138 -8.51 24.95 -14.43
C ASP A 138 -7.74 24.35 -13.23
N SER A 139 -7.64 25.12 -12.14
CA SER A 139 -6.96 24.70 -10.90
C SER A 139 -7.88 23.97 -9.93
N GLU A 140 -9.17 23.80 -10.25
CA GLU A 140 -10.17 23.18 -9.36
C GLU A 140 -9.75 21.80 -8.84
N LEU A 141 -9.18 20.95 -9.69
CA LEU A 141 -8.67 19.63 -9.30
C LEU A 141 -7.50 19.71 -8.31
N LEU A 142 -6.64 20.71 -8.45
CA LEU A 142 -5.51 20.92 -7.53
C LEU A 142 -6.01 21.42 -6.16
N ASP A 143 -7.00 22.32 -6.17
CA ASP A 143 -7.62 22.83 -4.94
C ASP A 143 -8.43 21.73 -4.20
N GLU A 144 -9.07 20.80 -4.92
CA GLU A 144 -9.75 19.62 -4.35
C GLU A 144 -8.74 18.69 -3.64
N VAL A 145 -7.58 18.45 -4.26
CA VAL A 145 -6.49 17.67 -3.66
C VAL A 145 -5.98 18.30 -2.38
N ASP A 146 -5.74 19.61 -2.38
CA ASP A 146 -5.29 20.32 -1.18
C ASP A 146 -6.29 20.23 -0.03
N MET A 147 -7.59 20.32 -0.34
CA MET A 147 -8.65 20.17 0.65
C MET A 147 -8.67 18.76 1.25
N GLU A 148 -8.53 17.72 0.43
CA GLU A 148 -8.48 16.33 0.92
C GLU A 148 -7.25 16.08 1.80
N LEU A 149 -6.09 16.62 1.41
CA LEU A 149 -4.86 16.53 2.19
C LEU A 149 -4.94 17.32 3.52
N ALA A 150 -5.53 18.51 3.51
CA ALA A 150 -5.75 19.31 4.71
C ALA A 150 -6.73 18.63 5.68
N GLY A 151 -7.78 17.98 5.15
CA GLY A 151 -8.74 17.20 5.93
C GLY A 151 -8.12 15.98 6.62
N ALA A 152 -7.03 15.43 6.07
CA ALA A 152 -6.32 14.29 6.64
C ALA A 152 -5.46 14.64 7.88
N GLY A 153 -5.15 15.93 8.09
CA GLY A 153 -4.23 16.40 9.15
C GLY A 153 -4.80 16.49 10.57
N GLY A 154 -6.11 16.23 10.78
CA GLY A 154 -6.80 16.44 12.05
C GLY A 154 -6.97 15.21 12.96
N ALA A 155 -6.33 14.07 12.67
CA ALA A 155 -6.63 12.78 13.32
C ALA A 155 -5.53 12.29 14.29
N GLU A 156 -5.92 11.39 15.21
CA GLU A 156 -5.13 10.85 16.34
C GLU A 156 -3.80 10.17 15.97
N ASP A 157 -3.57 9.81 14.71
CA ASP A 157 -2.27 9.33 14.21
C ASP A 157 -1.82 10.11 12.96
N PRO A 158 -0.91 11.10 13.11
CA PRO A 158 -0.55 12.05 12.07
C PRO A 158 0.30 11.48 10.93
N ARG A 159 0.68 10.18 10.97
CA ARG A 159 1.54 9.55 9.96
C ARG A 159 0.87 8.48 9.10
N ALA A 160 -0.25 7.90 9.55
CA ALA A 160 -0.88 6.77 8.87
C ALA A 160 -1.92 7.19 7.81
N ARG A 161 -2.70 8.25 8.07
CA ARG A 161 -3.75 8.74 7.17
C ARG A 161 -3.27 9.53 5.93
N PRO A 162 -2.18 10.31 5.99
CA PRO A 162 -1.68 11.01 4.79
C PRO A 162 -1.32 10.02 3.68
N LYS A 163 -0.75 8.86 4.05
CA LYS A 163 -0.39 7.80 3.11
C LYS A 163 -1.61 7.15 2.44
N THR A 164 -2.71 6.92 3.17
CA THR A 164 -3.92 6.34 2.57
C THR A 164 -4.61 7.32 1.63
N VAL A 165 -4.70 8.60 2.00
CA VAL A 165 -5.28 9.66 1.15
C VAL A 165 -4.44 9.87 -0.11
N LEU A 166 -3.12 9.96 0.02
CA LEU A 166 -2.23 10.07 -1.15
C LEU A 166 -2.35 8.87 -2.09
N ARG A 167 -2.55 7.66 -1.57
CA ARG A 167 -2.78 6.46 -2.39
C ARG A 167 -4.12 6.51 -3.14
N GLU A 168 -5.20 6.95 -2.50
CA GLU A 168 -6.49 7.13 -3.17
C GLU A 168 -6.44 8.22 -4.25
N LEU A 169 -5.75 9.32 -3.98
CA LEU A 169 -5.55 10.41 -4.92
C LEU A 169 -4.75 9.98 -6.16
N VAL A 170 -3.67 9.22 -5.99
CA VAL A 170 -2.92 8.63 -7.12
C VAL A 170 -3.83 7.75 -7.99
N ARG A 171 -4.69 6.94 -7.37
CA ARG A 171 -5.62 6.07 -8.11
C ARG A 171 -6.64 6.90 -8.91
N ARG A 172 -7.30 7.85 -8.27
CA ARG A 172 -8.35 8.69 -8.88
C ARG A 172 -7.78 9.58 -9.99
N LEU A 173 -6.56 10.05 -9.84
CA LEU A 173 -5.88 10.95 -10.78
C LEU A 173 -4.98 10.20 -11.76
N HIS A 174 -5.10 8.87 -11.88
CA HIS A 174 -4.30 8.15 -12.86
C HIS A 174 -4.77 8.52 -14.29
N PRO A 175 -3.86 8.80 -15.25
CA PRO A 175 -4.24 9.12 -16.63
C PRO A 175 -5.12 8.06 -17.29
N ASP A 176 -4.86 6.77 -17.04
CA ASP A 176 -5.67 5.66 -17.58
C ASP A 176 -7.11 5.64 -17.03
N GLN A 177 -7.35 6.21 -15.84
CA GLN A 177 -8.70 6.35 -15.26
C GLN A 177 -9.39 7.63 -15.73
N ASN A 178 -8.67 8.54 -16.39
CA ASN A 178 -9.16 9.83 -16.87
C ASN A 178 -8.90 10.05 -18.37
N PRO A 179 -9.37 9.15 -19.25
CA PRO A 179 -9.17 9.28 -20.69
C PRO A 179 -9.85 10.56 -21.21
N GLY A 180 -9.11 11.37 -21.98
CA GLY A 180 -9.55 12.65 -22.53
C GLY A 180 -9.40 13.86 -21.59
N ARG A 181 -8.92 13.68 -20.36
CA ARG A 181 -8.57 14.76 -19.40
C ARG A 181 -7.12 14.71 -18.97
N GLU A 182 -6.26 14.04 -19.75
CA GLU A 182 -4.88 13.77 -19.36
C GLU A 182 -4.10 15.06 -19.12
N ALA A 183 -4.31 16.09 -19.94
CA ALA A 183 -3.61 17.38 -19.81
C ALA A 183 -3.91 18.11 -18.48
N GLU A 184 -5.12 17.94 -17.95
CA GLU A 184 -5.55 18.55 -16.68
C GLU A 184 -5.10 17.70 -15.49
N VAL A 185 -5.11 16.38 -15.65
CA VAL A 185 -4.87 15.42 -14.57
C VAL A 185 -3.37 15.16 -14.34
N LEU A 186 -2.55 15.17 -15.39
CA LEU A 186 -1.12 14.89 -15.31
C LEU A 186 -0.34 15.81 -14.35
N PRO A 187 -0.51 17.14 -14.40
CA PRO A 187 0.17 18.05 -13.47
C PRO A 187 -0.17 17.76 -11.99
N VAL A 188 -1.45 17.52 -11.71
CA VAL A 188 -1.95 17.22 -10.36
C VAL A 188 -1.49 15.84 -9.89
N PHE A 189 -1.50 14.85 -10.79
CA PHE A 189 -1.02 13.50 -10.52
C PHE A 189 0.48 13.49 -10.15
N ARG A 190 1.32 14.24 -10.89
CA ARG A 190 2.75 14.38 -10.59
C ARG A 190 3.00 15.01 -9.22
N TYR A 191 2.24 16.05 -8.88
CA TYR A 191 2.28 16.67 -7.55
C TYR A 191 2.02 15.65 -6.42
N VAL A 192 0.93 14.87 -6.54
CA VAL A 192 0.57 13.85 -5.54
C VAL A 192 1.61 12.72 -5.47
N GLN A 193 2.18 12.29 -6.59
CA GLN A 193 3.26 11.29 -6.61
C GLN A 193 4.51 11.76 -5.86
N GLN A 194 4.92 13.02 -6.07
CA GLN A 194 6.08 13.60 -5.38
C GLN A 194 5.84 13.77 -3.87
N LEU A 195 4.62 14.10 -3.45
CA LEU A 195 4.24 14.10 -2.03
C LEU A 195 4.36 12.70 -1.41
N ARG A 196 3.86 11.66 -2.11
CA ARG A 196 3.96 10.27 -1.65
C ARG A 196 5.40 9.80 -1.51
N ALA A 197 6.26 10.15 -2.46
CA ALA A 197 7.68 9.80 -2.40
C ALA A 197 8.36 10.37 -1.15
N ARG A 198 8.01 11.59 -0.73
CA ARG A 198 8.53 12.22 0.49
C ARG A 198 8.04 11.60 1.78
N GLU A 199 6.81 11.11 1.82
CA GLU A 199 6.28 10.42 3.02
C GLU A 199 6.80 8.98 3.17
N SER A 200 7.43 8.45 2.13
CA SER A 200 8.00 7.10 2.09
C SER A 200 9.48 7.05 2.50
N THR A 201 10.15 8.21 2.57
CA THR A 201 11.51 8.40 3.13
C THR A 201 11.48 8.79 4.60
#